data_AF-A0AA43EXR9-F1
#
_entry.id   AF-A0AA43EXR9-F1
#
_cell.length_a   1.000
_cell.length_b   1.000
_cell.length_c   1.000
_cell.angle_alpha   90.00
_cell.angle_beta   90.00
_cell.angle_gamma   90.00
#
_symmetry.space_group_name_H-M   'P 1'
#
loop_
_entity.id
_entity.type
_entity.pdbx_description
1 polymer ?
#
loop_
_entity_poly.entity_id
_entity_poly.type
_entity_poly.pdbx_seq_one_letter_code
_entity_poly.pdbx_strand_id
1 'polypeptide(L)'
;METWVAFFMPFFDGRGTAEDWVARCEASVPPQNAAKIMMHQTQRLISLADDLPKIRPHAEPLQLLFLLVCAEHVAKLHHGFSGEGQSKAYVRRFFDDFVVGPDRQTLSSAFADLRGHLRRPLPFMKAVDLLYDIRCDVVHEGECRGFAFHDGVTPMVNVAPDVEARIGLLKLWEIIVRGCIRAISVKLGES
;
A
#
# COMPACT_ATOMS: atom_id res chain seq x y z
N MET A 1 15.49 -16.91 -1.91
CA MET A 1 16.05 -16.18 -0.74
C MET A 1 16.64 -14.84 -1.17
N GLU A 2 17.67 -14.81 -2.01
CA GLU A 2 18.33 -13.55 -2.43
C GLU A 2 17.39 -12.53 -3.09
N THR A 3 16.42 -12.97 -3.91
CA THR A 3 15.41 -12.08 -4.50
C THR A 3 14.53 -11.37 -3.45
N TRP A 4 14.16 -12.06 -2.37
CA TRP A 4 13.32 -11.46 -1.31
C TRP A 4 14.14 -10.50 -0.46
N VAL A 5 15.36 -10.89 -0.10
CA VAL A 5 16.28 -10.04 0.65
C VAL A 5 16.54 -8.76 -0.13
N ALA A 6 16.85 -8.84 -1.42
CA ALA A 6 17.09 -7.66 -2.26
C ALA A 6 15.87 -6.72 -2.32
N PHE A 7 14.66 -7.26 -2.37
CA PHE A 7 13.42 -6.48 -2.39
C PHE A 7 13.18 -5.74 -1.06
N PHE A 8 13.37 -6.42 0.08
CA PHE A 8 13.06 -5.84 1.40
C PHE A 8 14.21 -5.05 2.01
N MET A 9 15.47 -5.30 1.63
CA MET A 9 16.66 -4.66 2.19
C MET A 9 16.58 -3.13 2.32
N PRO A 10 16.00 -2.36 1.37
CA PRO A 10 15.90 -0.91 1.51
C PRO A 10 15.07 -0.43 2.72
N PHE A 11 14.31 -1.32 3.36
CA PHE A 11 13.45 -1.03 4.51
C PHE A 11 14.01 -1.50 5.85
N PHE A 12 15.23 -2.03 5.87
CA PHE A 12 15.92 -2.49 7.07
C PHE A 12 17.26 -1.76 7.23
N ASP A 13 17.77 -1.70 8.46
CA ASP A 13 19.05 -1.02 8.77
C ASP A 13 20.28 -1.67 8.13
N GLY A 14 20.12 -2.85 7.52
CA GLY A 14 21.19 -3.51 6.79
C GLY A 14 20.76 -4.84 6.18
N ARG A 15 21.66 -5.43 5.38
CA ARG A 15 21.43 -6.72 4.74
C ARG A 15 21.21 -7.84 5.75
N GLY A 16 21.98 -7.87 6.85
CA GLY A 16 21.86 -8.92 7.87
C GLY A 16 20.49 -8.96 8.54
N THR A 17 19.93 -7.81 8.92
CA THR A 17 18.58 -7.74 9.51
C THR A 17 17.49 -8.15 8.52
N ALA A 18 17.62 -7.79 7.24
CA ALA A 18 16.71 -8.26 6.20
C ALA A 18 16.82 -9.78 5.96
N GLU A 19 18.04 -10.34 5.94
CA GLU A 19 18.28 -11.78 5.78
C GLU A 19 17.67 -12.58 6.93
N ASP A 20 17.90 -12.15 8.17
CA ASP A 20 17.33 -12.78 9.37
C ASP A 20 15.79 -12.73 9.33
N TRP A 21 15.21 -11.58 8.97
CA TRP A 21 13.76 -11.42 8.86
C TRP A 21 13.15 -12.33 7.78
N VAL A 22 13.77 -12.40 6.59
CA VAL A 22 13.34 -13.29 5.50
C VAL A 22 13.48 -14.75 5.91
N ALA A 23 14.58 -15.13 6.58
CA ALA A 23 14.81 -16.50 7.03
C ALA A 23 13.73 -16.95 8.03
N ARG A 24 13.32 -16.09 8.96
CA ARG A 24 12.21 -16.38 9.89
C ARG A 24 10.88 -16.57 9.19
N CYS A 25 10.58 -15.73 8.18
CA CYS A 25 9.40 -15.94 7.34
C CYS A 25 9.47 -17.31 6.64
N GLU A 26 10.59 -17.63 6.01
CA GLU A 26 10.78 -18.88 5.26
C GLU A 26 10.68 -20.15 6.12
N ALA A 27 11.13 -20.07 7.37
CA ALA A 27 11.07 -21.16 8.34
C ALA A 27 9.63 -21.50 8.79
N SER A 28 8.65 -20.65 8.51
CA SER A 28 7.26 -20.89 8.88
C SER A 28 6.65 -22.02 8.04
N VAL A 29 6.12 -23.07 8.70
CA VAL A 29 5.52 -24.26 8.06
C VAL A 29 4.01 -24.30 8.20
N PRO A 30 3.27 -24.96 7.28
CA PRO A 30 1.82 -25.13 7.42
C PRO A 30 1.43 -25.82 8.75
N PRO A 31 0.30 -25.44 9.36
CA PRO A 31 -0.65 -24.40 8.94
C PRO A 31 -0.25 -22.97 9.36
N GLN A 32 0.91 -22.79 10.00
CA GLN A 32 1.37 -21.53 10.61
C GLN A 32 2.30 -20.74 9.68
N ASN A 33 2.12 -20.84 8.37
CA ASN A 33 2.94 -20.20 7.35
C ASN A 33 2.37 -18.87 6.83
N ALA A 34 1.46 -18.24 7.58
CA ALA A 34 0.83 -16.98 7.15
C ALA A 34 1.85 -15.87 6.88
N ALA A 35 2.86 -15.70 7.75
CA ALA A 35 3.93 -14.71 7.56
C ALA A 35 4.69 -14.92 6.24
N LYS A 36 5.04 -16.18 5.93
CA LYS A 36 5.65 -16.57 4.65
C LYS A 36 4.79 -16.18 3.46
N ILE A 37 3.51 -16.54 3.50
CA ILE A 37 2.56 -16.23 2.42
C ILE A 37 2.44 -14.72 2.25
N MET A 38 2.26 -13.96 3.34
CA MET A 38 2.18 -12.50 3.33
C MET A 38 3.43 -11.86 2.72
N MET A 39 4.63 -12.32 3.10
CA MET A 39 5.90 -11.86 2.51
C MET A 39 5.95 -12.10 1.00
N HIS A 40 5.62 -13.30 0.55
CA HIS A 40 5.61 -13.65 -0.89
C HIS A 40 4.59 -12.83 -1.67
N GLN A 41 3.37 -12.67 -1.14
CA GLN A 41 2.33 -11.88 -1.81
C GLN A 41 2.69 -10.41 -1.85
N THR A 42 3.34 -9.87 -0.82
CA THR A 42 3.83 -8.50 -0.79
C THR A 42 4.80 -8.26 -1.94
N GLN A 43 5.88 -9.04 -2.01
CA GLN A 43 6.89 -8.87 -3.07
C GLN A 43 6.26 -9.03 -4.46
N ARG A 44 5.42 -10.05 -4.67
CA ARG A 44 4.76 -10.28 -5.95
C ARG A 44 3.87 -9.12 -6.38
N LEU A 45 2.95 -8.66 -5.53
CA LEU A 45 1.98 -7.63 -5.89
C LEU A 45 2.62 -6.25 -6.05
N ILE A 46 3.62 -5.95 -5.23
CA ILE A 46 4.39 -4.71 -5.36
C ILE A 46 5.20 -4.71 -6.66
N SER A 47 5.90 -5.81 -7.00
CA SER A 47 6.62 -5.89 -8.27
C SER A 47 5.70 -5.77 -9.50
N LEU A 48 4.46 -6.27 -9.43
CA LEU A 48 3.46 -6.02 -10.49
C LEU A 48 3.11 -4.54 -10.63
N ALA A 49 3.00 -3.81 -9.51
CA ALA A 49 2.80 -2.37 -9.54
C ALA A 49 4.01 -1.62 -10.14
N ASP A 50 5.23 -2.10 -9.88
CA ASP A 50 6.47 -1.50 -10.38
C ASP A 50 6.71 -1.76 -11.88
N ASP A 51 6.21 -2.88 -12.40
CA ASP A 51 6.33 -3.23 -13.82
C ASP A 51 5.29 -2.52 -14.71
N LEU A 52 4.18 -2.06 -14.14
CA LEU A 52 3.10 -1.42 -14.89
C LEU A 52 3.52 -0.23 -15.75
N PRO A 53 4.38 0.71 -15.30
CA PRO A 53 4.86 1.79 -16.15
C PRO A 53 5.54 1.34 -17.44
N LYS A 54 6.13 0.13 -17.46
CA LYS A 54 6.78 -0.44 -18.66
C LYS A 54 5.75 -0.90 -19.70
N ILE A 55 4.53 -1.21 -19.27
CA ILE A 55 3.45 -1.74 -20.10
C ILE A 55 2.44 -0.63 -20.46
N ARG A 56 2.10 0.19 -19.46
CA ARG A 56 1.14 1.31 -19.55
C ARG A 56 1.71 2.53 -18.79
N PRO A 57 2.57 3.32 -19.44
CA PRO A 57 3.10 4.52 -18.82
C PRO A 57 1.98 5.51 -18.49
N HIS A 58 2.18 6.30 -17.44
CA HIS A 58 1.27 7.34 -16.95
C HIS A 58 -0.09 6.86 -16.42
N ALA A 59 -0.28 5.55 -16.23
CA ALA A 59 -1.50 4.98 -15.66
C ALA A 59 -1.33 4.66 -14.17
N GLU A 60 -1.01 5.67 -13.36
CA GLU A 60 -0.76 5.52 -11.92
C GLU A 60 -1.92 4.86 -11.13
N PRO A 61 -3.20 5.07 -11.49
CA PRO A 61 -4.30 4.34 -10.86
C PRO A 61 -4.21 2.81 -11.01
N LEU A 62 -3.62 2.30 -12.10
CA LEU A 62 -3.35 0.86 -12.24
C LEU A 62 -2.30 0.39 -11.25
N GLN A 63 -1.28 1.21 -10.96
CA GLN A 63 -0.28 0.87 -9.94
C GLN A 63 -0.94 0.87 -8.56
N LEU A 64 -1.73 1.90 -8.26
CA LEU A 64 -2.51 2.00 -7.02
C LEU A 64 -3.41 0.77 -6.81
N LEU A 65 -4.01 0.24 -7.87
CA LEU A 65 -4.81 -0.99 -7.79
C LEU A 65 -4.02 -2.13 -7.14
N PHE A 66 -2.83 -2.45 -7.65
CA PHE A 66 -2.01 -3.53 -7.10
C PHE A 66 -1.51 -3.23 -5.69
N LEU A 67 -1.18 -1.97 -5.40
CA LEU A 67 -0.80 -1.53 -4.04
C LEU A 67 -1.93 -1.78 -3.03
N LEU A 68 -3.18 -1.44 -3.36
CA LEU A 68 -4.32 -1.67 -2.47
C LEU A 68 -4.75 -3.12 -2.40
N VAL A 69 -4.61 -3.89 -3.48
CA VAL A 69 -4.81 -5.35 -3.44
C VAL A 69 -3.77 -6.00 -2.52
N CYS A 70 -2.53 -5.52 -2.51
CA CYS A 70 -1.51 -5.96 -1.56
C CYS A 70 -1.93 -5.69 -0.11
N ALA A 71 -2.29 -4.43 0.19
CA ALA A 71 -2.76 -4.03 1.52
C ALA A 71 -3.96 -4.88 2.00
N GLU A 72 -4.96 -5.05 1.14
CA GLU A 72 -6.14 -5.89 1.41
C GLU A 72 -5.74 -7.34 1.74
N HIS A 73 -4.92 -7.95 0.88
CA HIS A 73 -4.56 -9.36 0.98
C HIS A 73 -3.74 -9.62 2.25
N VAL A 74 -2.77 -8.76 2.55
CA VAL A 74 -1.96 -8.85 3.76
C VAL A 74 -2.85 -8.73 5.01
N ALA A 75 -3.78 -7.79 5.05
CA ALA A 75 -4.70 -7.67 6.18
C ALA A 75 -5.63 -8.88 6.33
N LYS A 76 -6.17 -9.43 5.23
CA LYS A 76 -7.00 -10.64 5.27
C LYS A 76 -6.24 -11.83 5.84
N LEU A 77 -5.01 -12.07 5.36
CA LEU A 77 -4.15 -13.15 5.83
C LEU A 77 -3.74 -12.96 7.29
N HIS A 78 -3.38 -11.72 7.67
CA HIS A 78 -3.03 -11.40 9.05
C HIS A 78 -4.17 -11.76 10.02
N HIS A 79 -5.40 -11.40 9.66
CA HIS A 79 -6.59 -11.61 10.48
C HIS A 79 -7.28 -12.96 10.26
N GLY A 80 -6.67 -13.87 9.48
CA GLY A 80 -7.19 -15.22 9.26
C GLY A 80 -8.53 -15.28 8.52
N PHE A 81 -8.81 -14.29 7.67
CA PHE A 81 -10.05 -14.23 6.89
C PHE A 81 -10.01 -15.13 5.68
N SER A 82 -11.03 -15.98 5.51
CA SER A 82 -11.19 -16.92 4.41
C SER A 82 -12.47 -16.73 3.58
N GLY A 83 -13.24 -15.67 3.86
CA GLY A 83 -14.49 -15.37 3.16
C GLY A 83 -14.31 -14.52 1.90
N GLU A 84 -15.44 -14.18 1.28
CA GLU A 84 -15.51 -13.27 0.13
C GLU A 84 -15.95 -11.85 0.55
N GLY A 85 -15.62 -10.86 -0.27
CA GLY A 85 -15.98 -9.46 -0.03
C GLY A 85 -15.11 -8.76 1.03
N GLN A 86 -15.67 -7.73 1.67
CA GLN A 86 -15.04 -6.92 2.72
C GLN A 86 -13.76 -6.16 2.30
N SER A 87 -13.52 -5.96 0.99
CA SER A 87 -12.29 -5.32 0.48
C SER A 87 -12.05 -3.94 1.11
N LYS A 88 -13.06 -3.05 1.13
CA LYS A 88 -12.92 -1.74 1.77
C LYS A 88 -12.58 -1.83 3.26
N ALA A 89 -13.22 -2.76 3.98
CA ALA A 89 -12.97 -2.95 5.40
C ALA A 89 -11.53 -3.42 5.67
N TYR A 90 -11.02 -4.37 4.88
CA TYR A 90 -9.64 -4.88 5.05
C TYR A 90 -8.58 -3.91 4.57
N VAL A 91 -8.84 -3.09 3.55
CA VAL A 91 -7.95 -1.97 3.20
C VAL A 91 -7.89 -0.96 4.34
N ARG A 92 -9.03 -0.52 4.88
CA ARG A 92 -9.04 0.40 6.04
C ARG A 92 -8.31 -0.20 7.24
N ARG A 93 -8.56 -1.47 7.52
CA ARG A 93 -7.91 -2.20 8.62
C ARG A 93 -6.40 -2.30 8.44
N PHE A 94 -5.92 -2.52 7.22
CA PHE A 94 -4.49 -2.47 6.91
C PHE A 94 -3.88 -1.13 7.32
N PHE A 95 -4.47 -0.03 6.85
CA PHE A 95 -3.96 1.31 7.13
C PHE A 95 -4.09 1.69 8.61
N ASP A 96 -5.14 1.26 9.30
CA ASP A 96 -5.31 1.58 10.72
C ASP A 96 -4.34 0.79 11.62
N ASP A 97 -4.22 -0.52 11.38
CA ASP A 97 -3.44 -1.42 12.22
C ASP A 97 -1.92 -1.26 11.96
N PHE A 98 -1.53 -1.14 10.68
CA PHE A 98 -0.13 -1.29 10.28
C PHE A 98 0.56 -0.01 9.81
N VAL A 99 -0.18 1.02 9.40
CA VAL A 99 0.41 2.31 9.01
C VAL A 99 0.35 3.29 10.18
N VAL A 100 1.51 3.56 10.79
CA VAL A 100 1.62 4.33 12.04
C VAL A 100 2.66 5.45 11.96
N GLY A 101 2.67 6.29 13.00
CA GLY A 101 3.71 7.29 13.21
C GLY A 101 3.84 8.25 12.02
N PRO A 102 5.07 8.48 11.50
CA PRO A 102 5.31 9.41 10.39
C PRO A 102 4.52 9.09 9.11
N ASP A 103 4.30 7.81 8.80
CA ASP A 103 3.59 7.41 7.59
C ASP A 103 2.09 7.76 7.68
N ARG A 104 1.48 7.58 8.86
CA ARG A 104 0.09 8.00 9.14
C ARG A 104 -0.06 9.52 9.03
N GLN A 105 0.92 10.28 9.53
CA GLN A 105 0.93 11.74 9.41
C GLN A 105 1.06 12.16 7.93
N THR A 106 1.95 11.51 7.19
CA THR A 106 2.15 11.73 5.75
C THR A 106 0.85 11.52 4.97
N LEU A 107 0.11 10.43 5.24
CA LEU A 107 -1.18 10.20 4.61
C LEU A 107 -2.27 11.18 5.04
N SER A 108 -2.19 11.72 6.25
CA SER A 108 -3.13 12.75 6.73
C SER A 108 -2.93 14.11 6.04
N SER A 109 -1.78 14.34 5.40
CA SER A 109 -1.49 15.54 4.61
C SER A 109 -1.42 15.29 3.10
N ALA A 110 -1.60 14.03 2.67
CA ALA A 110 -1.42 13.58 1.30
C ALA A 110 -2.44 14.14 0.30
N PHE A 111 -3.65 14.44 0.76
CA PHE A 111 -4.74 14.92 -0.08
C PHE A 111 -5.44 16.10 0.58
N ALA A 112 -5.85 17.08 -0.22
CA ALA A 112 -6.66 18.20 0.25
C ALA A 112 -7.95 18.34 -0.56
N ASP A 113 -9.03 18.64 0.13
CA ASP A 113 -10.33 18.89 -0.47
C ASP A 113 -10.32 20.26 -1.19
N LEU A 114 -10.65 20.27 -2.48
CA LEU A 114 -10.70 21.49 -3.29
C LEU A 114 -12.04 22.22 -3.20
N ARG A 115 -13.09 21.58 -2.67
CA ARG A 115 -14.42 22.18 -2.50
C ARG A 115 -14.43 23.29 -1.45
N GLY A 116 -13.45 23.29 -0.54
CA GLY A 116 -13.29 24.31 0.48
C GLY A 116 -12.25 25.36 0.09
N HIS A 117 -12.56 26.64 0.30
CA HIS A 117 -11.62 27.75 0.06
C HIS A 117 -10.26 27.62 0.76
N LEU A 118 -10.20 26.82 1.84
CA LEU A 118 -9.01 26.65 2.68
C LEU A 118 -8.14 25.43 2.28
N ARG A 119 -8.50 24.65 1.25
CA ARG A 119 -7.78 23.45 0.78
C ARG A 119 -7.26 22.58 1.93
N ARG A 120 -8.16 22.26 2.86
CA ARG A 120 -7.80 21.55 4.10
C ARG A 120 -7.41 20.10 3.78
N PRO A 121 -6.38 19.56 4.45
CA PRO A 121 -6.05 18.16 4.33
C PRO A 121 -7.23 17.25 4.69
N LEU A 122 -7.37 16.14 3.98
CA LEU A 122 -8.35 15.11 4.31
C LEU A 122 -7.94 14.39 5.60
N PRO A 123 -8.89 14.08 6.50
CA PRO A 123 -8.62 13.17 7.61
C PRO A 123 -8.05 11.84 7.11
N PHE A 124 -7.14 11.22 7.87
CA PHE A 124 -6.45 9.98 7.51
C PHE A 124 -7.35 8.92 6.87
N MET A 125 -8.46 8.56 7.52
CA MET A 125 -9.36 7.53 6.99
C MET A 125 -10.10 7.96 5.73
N LYS A 126 -10.36 9.27 5.55
CA LYS A 126 -10.93 9.79 4.29
C LYS A 126 -9.90 9.73 3.15
N ALA A 127 -8.62 9.95 3.43
CA ALA A 127 -7.55 9.74 2.45
C ALA A 127 -7.48 8.25 2.03
N VAL A 128 -7.60 7.32 2.98
CA VAL A 128 -7.65 5.88 2.66
C VAL A 128 -8.89 5.51 1.85
N ASP A 129 -10.07 6.04 2.22
CA ASP A 129 -11.30 5.83 1.46
C ASP A 129 -11.18 6.37 0.03
N LEU A 130 -10.61 7.56 -0.15
CA LEU A 130 -10.35 8.15 -1.46
C LEU A 130 -9.49 7.23 -2.33
N LEU A 131 -8.38 6.71 -1.80
CA LEU A 131 -7.53 5.76 -2.53
C LEU A 131 -8.29 4.50 -2.94
N TYR A 132 -9.13 3.98 -2.04
CA TYR A 132 -9.96 2.81 -2.32
C TYR A 132 -11.00 3.09 -3.41
N ASP A 133 -11.61 4.27 -3.39
CA ASP A 133 -12.61 4.67 -4.38
C ASP A 133 -11.96 4.81 -5.77
N ILE A 134 -10.75 5.42 -5.88
CA ILE A 134 -9.97 5.45 -7.14
C ILE A 134 -9.68 4.04 -7.68
N ARG A 135 -9.33 3.11 -6.79
CA ARG A 135 -9.14 1.69 -7.17
C ARG A 135 -10.46 1.07 -7.67
N CYS A 136 -11.61 1.44 -7.12
CA CYS A 136 -12.90 0.97 -7.62
C CYS A 136 -13.21 1.52 -9.02
N ASP A 137 -12.88 2.77 -9.31
CA ASP A 137 -13.06 3.37 -10.63
C ASP A 137 -12.26 2.59 -11.69
N VAL A 138 -11.03 2.20 -11.37
CA VAL A 138 -10.20 1.35 -12.25
C VAL A 138 -10.86 -0.01 -12.49
N VAL A 139 -11.36 -0.67 -11.44
CA VAL A 139 -11.85 -2.05 -11.52
C VAL A 139 -13.24 -2.14 -12.17
N HIS A 140 -14.14 -1.21 -11.86
CA HIS A 140 -15.53 -1.28 -12.30
C HIS A 140 -15.77 -0.44 -13.56
N GLU A 141 -15.13 0.71 -13.69
CA GLU A 141 -15.36 1.66 -14.79
C GLU A 141 -14.21 1.64 -15.82
N GLY A 142 -13.08 1.01 -15.52
CA GLY A 142 -11.89 1.01 -16.37
C GLY A 142 -11.17 2.37 -16.43
N GLU A 143 -11.53 3.30 -15.54
CA GLU A 143 -10.98 4.66 -15.53
C GLU A 143 -9.57 4.66 -14.90
N CYS A 144 -8.56 4.98 -15.71
CA CYS A 144 -7.16 4.96 -15.29
C CYS A 144 -6.40 6.27 -15.59
N ARG A 145 -7.10 7.35 -15.93
CA ARG A 145 -6.57 8.67 -16.30
C ARG A 145 -7.17 9.83 -15.49
N GLY A 146 -8.29 9.61 -14.80
CA GLY A 146 -8.97 10.63 -13.99
C GLY A 146 -8.22 11.07 -12.74
N PHE A 147 -7.13 10.38 -12.38
CA PHE A 147 -6.36 10.66 -11.18
C PHE A 147 -4.85 10.59 -11.41
N ALA A 148 -4.11 11.53 -10.83
CA ALA A 148 -2.65 11.55 -10.77
C ALA A 148 -2.14 11.96 -9.37
N PHE A 149 -1.03 11.37 -8.98
CA PHE A 149 -0.26 11.73 -7.77
C PHE A 149 0.67 12.92 -8.03
N HIS A 150 1.23 13.49 -6.97
CA HIS A 150 2.26 14.54 -7.06
C HIS A 150 3.44 14.08 -7.94
N ASP A 151 3.87 14.93 -8.88
CA ASP A 151 4.87 14.56 -9.92
C ASP A 151 6.34 14.67 -9.47
N GLY A 152 6.57 15.22 -8.29
CA GLY A 152 7.89 15.45 -7.69
C GLY A 152 8.30 16.93 -7.67
N VAL A 153 7.58 17.77 -8.40
CA VAL A 153 7.77 19.22 -8.47
C VAL A 153 6.54 19.95 -7.91
N THR A 154 5.33 19.53 -8.28
CA THR A 154 4.08 20.19 -7.92
C THR A 154 2.97 19.21 -7.51
N PRO A 155 2.08 19.61 -6.57
CA PRO A 155 0.86 18.88 -6.30
C PRO A 155 -0.04 18.78 -7.53
N MET A 156 -0.70 17.64 -7.70
CA MET A 156 -1.63 17.42 -8.82
C MET A 156 -3.06 17.72 -8.42
N VAL A 157 -3.73 18.57 -9.20
CA VAL A 157 -5.16 18.86 -9.05
C VAL A 157 -5.96 17.85 -9.86
N ASN A 158 -6.81 17.11 -9.17
CA ASN A 158 -7.72 16.14 -9.76
C ASN A 158 -9.14 16.71 -9.71
N VAL A 159 -9.91 16.55 -10.79
CA VAL A 159 -11.28 17.07 -10.89
C VAL A 159 -12.35 16.03 -10.57
N ALA A 160 -12.00 14.75 -10.67
CA ALA A 160 -12.84 13.62 -10.34
C ALA A 160 -11.93 12.46 -9.89
N PRO A 161 -11.61 12.36 -8.59
CA PRO A 161 -12.15 13.12 -7.45
C PRO A 161 -11.61 14.57 -7.36
N ASP A 162 -12.42 15.48 -6.81
CA ASP A 162 -12.11 16.92 -6.65
C ASP A 162 -11.13 17.18 -5.48
N VAL A 163 -9.87 16.82 -5.70
CA VAL A 163 -8.82 16.81 -4.67
C VAL A 163 -7.47 17.24 -5.22
N GLU A 164 -6.64 17.85 -4.37
CA GLU A 164 -5.23 18.08 -4.64
C GLU A 164 -4.39 16.95 -4.04
N ALA A 165 -3.70 16.18 -4.87
CA ALA A 165 -2.76 15.15 -4.47
C ALA A 165 -1.37 15.76 -4.20
N ARG A 166 -0.96 15.72 -2.94
CA ARG A 166 0.32 16.26 -2.43
C ARG A 166 1.37 15.17 -2.18
N ILE A 167 0.95 13.90 -2.18
CA ILE A 167 1.82 12.75 -2.07
C ILE A 167 2.18 12.22 -3.46
N GLY A 168 3.44 11.81 -3.66
CA GLY A 168 3.86 11.08 -4.85
C GLY A 168 3.58 9.58 -4.72
N LEU A 169 3.34 8.90 -5.85
CA LEU A 169 3.05 7.47 -5.86
C LEU A 169 4.15 6.64 -5.16
N LEU A 170 5.43 6.96 -5.38
CA LEU A 170 6.56 6.30 -4.73
C LEU A 170 6.46 6.37 -3.20
N LYS A 171 6.01 7.50 -2.64
CA LYS A 171 5.89 7.63 -1.19
C LYS A 171 4.75 6.76 -0.65
N LEU A 172 3.63 6.67 -1.37
CA LEU A 172 2.54 5.76 -1.01
C LEU A 172 2.99 4.29 -1.09
N TRP A 173 3.73 3.93 -2.14
CA TRP A 173 4.34 2.61 -2.29
C TRP A 173 5.19 2.25 -1.07
N GLU A 174 6.10 3.13 -0.65
CA GLU A 174 6.95 2.90 0.52
C GLU A 174 6.14 2.66 1.80
N ILE A 175 5.09 3.47 2.01
CA ILE A 175 4.21 3.37 3.17
C ILE A 175 3.53 1.99 3.21
N ILE A 176 3.05 1.52 2.07
CA ILE A 176 2.38 0.22 1.97
C ILE A 176 3.39 -0.91 2.22
N VAL A 177 4.61 -0.83 1.67
CA VAL A 177 5.64 -1.85 1.93
C VAL A 177 6.01 -1.90 3.42
N ARG A 178 6.23 -0.75 4.07
CA ARG A 178 6.47 -0.69 5.53
C ARG A 178 5.30 -1.25 6.34
N GLY A 179 4.06 -0.95 5.94
CA GLY A 179 2.86 -1.53 6.55
C GLY A 179 2.81 -3.06 6.42
N CYS A 180 3.20 -3.60 5.25
CA CYS A 180 3.28 -5.04 5.04
C CYS A 180 4.34 -5.69 5.92
N ILE A 181 5.55 -5.11 5.97
CA ILE A 181 6.64 -5.58 6.84
C ILE A 181 6.16 -5.63 8.29
N ARG A 182 5.50 -4.57 8.76
CA ARG A 182 4.97 -4.52 10.12
C ARG A 182 3.92 -5.58 10.38
N ALA A 183 2.97 -5.77 9.48
CA ALA A 183 1.96 -6.82 9.60
C ALA A 183 2.60 -8.22 9.68
N ILE A 184 3.62 -8.48 8.87
CA ILE A 184 4.34 -9.75 8.85
C ILE A 184 5.14 -9.94 10.15
N SER A 185 5.85 -8.92 10.62
CA SER A 185 6.57 -8.95 11.90
C SER A 185 5.64 -9.23 13.08
N VAL A 186 4.48 -8.57 13.14
CA VAL A 186 3.44 -8.88 14.15
C VAL A 186 2.99 -10.33 14.03
N LYS A 187 2.83 -10.85 12.82
CA LYS A 187 2.47 -12.26 12.59
C LYS A 187 3.57 -13.25 13.02
N LEU A 188 4.84 -12.84 13.00
CA LEU A 188 5.98 -13.58 13.54
C LEU A 188 6.12 -13.47 15.07
N GLY A 189 5.31 -12.62 15.73
CA GLY A 189 5.38 -12.39 17.17
C GLY A 189 6.32 -11.26 17.60
N GLU A 190 6.72 -10.39 16.67
CA GLU A 190 7.49 -9.17 16.96
C GLU A 190 6.54 -8.02 17.30
N SER A 191 6.88 -7.23 18.32
CA SER A 191 6.10 -6.07 18.80
C SER A 191 6.75 -4.75 18.43
#